data_AF-Q55GP0-F1
#
_entry.id   AF-Q55GP0-F1
#
_cell.length_a   1.000
_cell.length_b   1.000
_cell.length_c   1.000
_cell.angle_alpha   90.00
_cell.angle_beta   90.00
_cell.angle_gamma   90.00
#
_symmetry.space_group_name_H-M   'P 1'
#
loop_
_entity.id
_entity.type
_entity.pdbx_description
1 polymer ?
#
loop_
_entity_poly.entity_id
_entity_poly.type
_entity_poly.pdbx_seq_one_letter_code
_entity_poly.pdbx_strand_id
1 'polypeptide(L)'
;MYTIHTGPRSFEEVKLFLRNDTFRIISHYDTEKINSVGFYEALSFFEDSGTNFPEKDVYDLYGEDIYKRLYYNDIFMHLIEQLRKNIFQIYRFFQYYFEEFDSYIITSKEIEELFKKQSIVRINPRMAALNLILRVNGNDHLVTNTHKINTYIDFTLREHDRKVLKDLEKEFKKEKRIEEDIEFKLPKFSKFSQPISQH
;
A
#
# COMPACT_ATOMS: atom_id res chain seq x y z
N MET A 1 9.51 -13.72 27.11
CA MET A 1 9.75 -14.86 26.20
C MET A 1 8.74 -14.71 25.07
N TYR A 2 9.16 -14.21 23.91
CA TYR A 2 8.24 -13.99 22.78
C TYR A 2 8.00 -15.32 22.06
N THR A 3 6.75 -15.66 21.85
CA THR A 3 6.33 -16.82 21.05
C THR A 3 6.82 -16.62 19.63
N ILE A 4 7.65 -17.55 19.14
CA ILE A 4 8.08 -17.59 17.74
C ILE A 4 6.84 -18.02 16.93
N HIS A 5 6.05 -17.04 16.48
CA HIS A 5 5.09 -17.28 15.42
C HIS A 5 5.89 -17.49 14.13
N THR A 6 6.13 -18.75 13.78
CA THR A 6 6.81 -19.17 12.54
C THR A 6 5.95 -19.01 11.29
N GLY A 7 4.74 -18.42 11.42
CA GLY A 7 3.83 -18.14 10.32
C GLY A 7 3.79 -16.65 9.97
N PRO A 8 3.26 -16.30 8.78
CA PRO A 8 3.06 -14.91 8.38
C PRO A 8 2.31 -14.12 9.45
N ARG A 9 2.85 -12.95 9.85
CA ARG A 9 2.10 -12.03 10.72
C ARG A 9 0.96 -11.39 9.96
N SER A 10 -0.16 -11.19 10.64
CA SER A 10 -1.26 -10.37 10.16
C SER A 10 -0.79 -8.93 9.91
N PHE A 11 -1.47 -8.20 9.04
CA PHE A 11 -1.13 -6.80 8.78
C PHE A 11 -1.19 -5.95 10.06
N GLU A 12 -2.13 -6.22 10.97
CA GLU A 12 -2.27 -5.47 12.23
C GLU A 12 -1.11 -5.74 13.20
N GLU A 13 -0.62 -6.98 13.28
CA GLU A 13 0.57 -7.29 14.09
C GLU A 13 1.83 -6.59 13.55
N VAL A 14 2.00 -6.60 12.22
CA VAL A 14 3.11 -5.89 11.57
C VAL A 14 2.97 -4.38 11.78
N LYS A 15 1.75 -3.83 11.67
CA LYS A 15 1.48 -2.40 11.86
C LYS A 15 1.92 -1.91 13.25
N LEU A 16 1.73 -2.70 14.31
CA LEU A 16 2.21 -2.33 15.65
C LEU A 16 3.74 -2.24 15.72
N PHE A 17 4.45 -3.19 15.10
CA PHE A 17 5.91 -3.16 15.02
C PHE A 17 6.39 -1.93 14.25
N LEU A 18 5.80 -1.68 13.07
CA LEU A 18 6.12 -0.53 12.24
C LEU A 18 5.86 0.80 12.97
N ARG A 19 4.77 0.88 13.74
CA ARG A 19 4.48 2.06 14.56
C ARG A 19 5.60 2.33 15.56
N ASN A 20 6.01 1.31 16.30
CA ASN A 20 7.04 1.46 17.32
C ASN A 20 8.40 1.82 16.72
N ASP A 21 8.79 1.22 15.59
CA ASP A 21 10.03 1.61 14.90
C ASP A 21 9.94 3.04 14.36
N THR A 22 8.80 3.43 13.77
CA THR A 22 8.58 4.78 13.28
C THR A 22 8.67 5.80 14.41
N PHE A 23 8.00 5.56 15.53
CA PHE A 23 8.01 6.48 16.69
C PHE A 23 9.41 6.61 17.27
N ARG A 24 10.16 5.50 17.38
CA ARG A 24 11.55 5.51 17.81
C ARG A 24 12.43 6.35 16.88
N ILE A 25 12.17 6.35 15.58
CA ILE A 25 12.97 7.13 14.63
C ILE A 25 12.58 8.60 14.72
N ILE A 26 11.29 8.94 14.63
CA ILE A 26 10.80 10.32 14.72
C ILE A 26 11.25 11.00 16.02
N SER A 27 11.35 10.25 17.14
CA SER A 27 11.82 10.82 18.41
C SER A 27 13.26 11.32 18.41
N HIS A 28 14.07 11.03 17.38
CA HIS A 28 15.39 11.64 17.22
C HIS A 28 15.30 13.08 16.69
N TYR A 29 14.17 13.44 16.07
CA TYR A 29 13.92 14.76 15.48
C TYR A 29 13.03 15.62 16.38
N ASP A 30 12.25 15.05 17.30
CA ASP A 30 11.49 15.79 18.30
C ASP A 30 12.42 16.36 19.38
N THR A 31 12.92 17.56 19.11
CA THR A 31 13.87 18.26 19.99
C THR A 31 13.24 18.64 21.33
N GLU A 32 11.93 18.90 21.35
CA GLU A 32 11.15 19.30 22.52
C GLU A 32 10.68 18.10 23.37
N LYS A 33 10.73 16.87 22.82
CA LYS A 33 10.30 15.62 23.46
C LYS A 33 8.82 15.64 23.89
N ILE A 34 7.98 16.25 23.08
CA ILE A 34 6.53 16.37 23.33
C ILE A 34 5.68 15.43 22.45
N ASN A 35 6.30 14.44 21.82
CA ASN A 35 5.69 13.46 20.90
C ASN A 35 5.04 14.10 19.67
N SER A 36 5.53 15.28 19.27
CA SER A 36 5.10 15.97 18.07
C SER A 36 6.27 16.71 17.43
N VAL A 37 6.25 16.81 16.11
CA VAL A 37 7.30 17.47 15.35
C VAL A 37 6.74 18.64 14.54
N GLY A 38 7.55 19.69 14.41
CA GLY A 38 7.31 20.79 13.49
C GLY A 38 7.68 20.43 12.05
N PHE A 39 7.38 21.34 11.12
CA PHE A 39 7.59 21.14 9.68
C PHE A 39 9.04 20.72 9.34
N TYR A 40 10.04 21.43 9.86
CA TYR A 40 11.46 21.15 9.56
C TYR A 40 11.96 19.84 10.17
N GLU A 41 11.48 19.49 11.35
CA GLU A 41 11.78 18.20 12.01
C GLU A 41 11.18 17.03 11.20
N ALA A 42 9.95 17.19 10.71
CA ALA A 42 9.32 16.22 9.82
C ALA A 42 10.04 16.11 8.47
N LEU A 43 10.46 17.23 7.87
CA LEU A 43 11.23 17.24 6.62
C LEU A 43 12.53 16.45 6.76
N SER A 44 13.30 16.73 7.82
CA SER A 44 14.54 16.01 8.13
C SER A 44 14.28 14.51 8.27
N PHE A 45 13.22 14.13 8.98
CA PHE A 45 12.82 12.72 9.10
C PHE A 45 12.54 12.07 7.74
N PHE A 46 11.78 12.73 6.85
CA PHE A 46 11.46 12.17 5.55
C PHE A 46 12.69 12.04 4.65
N GLU A 47 13.55 13.06 4.61
CA GLU A 47 14.81 13.05 3.86
C GLU A 47 15.70 11.88 4.30
N ASP A 48 15.93 11.74 5.62
CA ASP A 48 16.78 10.67 6.18
C ASP A 48 16.16 9.29 6.02
N SER A 49 14.83 9.20 5.93
CA SER A 49 14.13 7.93 5.74
C SER A 49 14.25 7.35 4.31
N GLY A 50 14.76 8.15 3.37
CA GLY A 50 14.93 7.76 1.97
C GLY A 50 13.62 7.70 1.18
N THR A 51 12.56 8.37 1.62
CA THR A 51 11.35 8.51 0.77
C THR A 51 11.71 9.23 -0.52
N ASN A 52 11.08 8.85 -1.63
CA ASN A 52 11.37 9.41 -2.94
C ASN A 52 10.95 10.88 -3.09
N PHE A 53 10.03 11.36 -2.24
CA PHE A 53 9.42 12.69 -2.35
C PHE A 53 9.22 13.36 -0.98
N PRO A 54 10.31 13.67 -0.24
CA PRO A 54 10.22 14.13 1.15
C PRO A 54 9.44 15.44 1.28
N GLU A 55 9.70 16.42 0.42
CA GLU A 55 8.97 17.69 0.40
C GLU A 55 7.48 17.50 0.17
N LYS A 56 7.11 16.57 -0.73
CA LYS A 56 5.70 16.25 -0.99
C LYS A 56 5.05 15.54 0.20
N ASP A 57 5.80 14.69 0.90
CA ASP A 57 5.35 14.05 2.14
C ASP A 57 5.04 15.04 3.23
N VAL A 58 5.93 16.01 3.43
CA VAL A 58 5.69 17.09 4.38
C VAL A 58 4.55 17.98 3.89
N TYR A 59 4.48 18.35 2.61
CA TYR A 59 3.41 19.22 2.11
C TYR A 59 2.03 18.59 2.23
N ASP A 60 1.88 17.29 1.94
CA ASP A 60 0.60 16.59 2.11
C ASP A 60 0.15 16.57 3.59
N LEU A 61 1.11 16.47 4.50
CA LEU A 61 0.87 16.44 5.93
C LEU A 61 0.60 17.84 6.50
N TYR A 62 1.36 18.84 6.07
CA TYR A 62 1.33 20.19 6.63
C TYR A 62 0.33 21.12 5.93
N GLY A 63 0.13 20.94 4.63
CA GLY A 63 -0.62 21.86 3.78
C GLY A 63 0.02 23.24 3.82
N GLU A 64 -0.82 24.27 3.94
CA GLU A 64 -0.37 25.66 4.04
C GLU A 64 0.11 26.06 5.45
N ASP A 65 -0.21 25.24 6.46
CA ASP A 65 0.15 25.53 7.85
C ASP A 65 1.48 24.87 8.22
N ILE A 66 2.57 25.59 7.97
CA ILE A 66 3.93 25.18 8.35
C ILE A 66 4.23 25.33 9.86
N TYR A 67 3.33 25.96 10.62
CA TYR A 67 3.52 26.21 12.06
C TYR A 67 2.83 25.18 12.95
N LYS A 68 1.86 24.43 12.43
CA LYS A 68 1.27 23.33 13.19
C LYS A 68 2.31 22.30 13.58
N ARG A 69 2.01 21.53 14.62
CA ARG A 69 2.78 20.35 15.01
C ARG A 69 1.98 19.11 14.69
N LEU A 70 2.65 18.06 14.24
CA LEU A 70 2.03 16.77 13.99
C LEU A 70 2.49 15.77 15.02
N TYR A 71 1.55 15.01 15.57
CA TYR A 71 1.90 13.91 16.45
C TYR A 71 2.54 12.79 15.64
N TYR A 72 3.37 11.96 16.29
CA TYR A 72 4.00 10.82 15.62
C TYR A 72 2.98 9.91 14.93
N ASN A 73 1.78 9.80 15.52
CA ASN A 73 0.71 9.00 14.96
C ASN A 73 0.21 9.53 13.61
N ASP A 74 0.19 10.85 13.40
CA ASP A 74 -0.25 11.44 12.13
C ASP A 74 0.73 11.10 11.01
N ILE A 75 2.03 11.22 11.29
CA ILE A 75 3.10 10.83 10.37
C ILE A 75 3.04 9.33 10.07
N PHE A 76 2.86 8.50 11.10
CA PHE A 76 2.73 7.05 10.93
C PHE A 76 1.51 6.67 10.09
N MET A 77 0.37 7.33 10.30
CA MET A 77 -0.85 7.07 9.54
C MET A 77 -0.70 7.49 8.07
N HIS A 78 0.06 8.56 7.79
CA HIS A 78 0.43 8.92 6.42
C HIS A 78 1.30 7.85 5.76
N LEU A 79 2.37 7.43 6.44
CA LEU A 79 3.29 6.40 5.93
C LEU A 79 2.60 5.05 5.68
N ILE A 80 1.74 4.60 6.61
CA ILE A 80 1.04 3.33 6.45
C ILE A 80 0.00 3.40 5.32
N GLU A 81 -0.61 4.55 5.09
CA GLU A 81 -1.56 4.75 3.99
C GLU A 81 -0.85 4.70 2.64
N GLN A 82 0.35 5.30 2.53
CA GLN A 82 1.19 5.19 1.34
C GLN A 82 1.60 3.74 1.07
N LEU A 83 2.04 3.03 2.11
CA LEU A 83 2.35 1.60 2.01
C LEU A 83 1.13 0.84 1.47
N ARG A 84 -0.06 1.02 2.06
CA ARG A 84 -1.28 0.30 1.65
C ARG A 84 -1.67 0.58 0.20
N LYS A 85 -1.57 1.83 -0.25
CA LYS A 85 -1.91 2.23 -1.62
C LYS A 85 -0.94 1.64 -2.65
N ASN A 86 0.35 1.56 -2.31
CA ASN A 86 1.39 1.27 -3.28
C ASN A 86 1.99 -0.15 -3.18
N ILE A 87 1.68 -0.92 -2.12
CA ILE A 87 2.37 -2.20 -1.84
C ILE A 87 2.29 -3.20 -2.99
N PHE A 88 1.14 -3.30 -3.67
CA PHE A 88 0.96 -4.25 -4.78
C PHE A 88 1.73 -3.83 -6.04
N GLN A 89 1.86 -2.53 -6.30
CA GLN A 89 2.69 -2.03 -7.40
C GLN A 89 4.15 -2.42 -7.16
N ILE A 90 4.60 -2.36 -5.91
CA ILE A 90 5.96 -2.75 -5.57
C ILE A 90 6.16 -4.26 -5.62
N TYR A 91 5.19 -5.03 -5.13
CA TYR A 91 5.26 -6.49 -5.23
C TYR A 91 5.36 -6.96 -6.69
N ARG A 92 4.64 -6.32 -7.62
CA ARG A 92 4.80 -6.59 -9.06
C ARG A 92 6.20 -6.30 -9.56
N PHE A 93 6.84 -5.23 -9.06
CA PHE A 93 8.21 -4.92 -9.41
C PHE A 93 9.19 -6.01 -8.90
N PHE A 94 9.02 -6.45 -7.66
CA PHE A 94 9.90 -7.44 -7.05
C PHE A 94 9.68 -8.88 -7.51
N GLN A 95 8.54 -9.19 -8.14
CA GLN A 95 8.20 -10.53 -8.61
C GLN A 95 9.32 -11.16 -9.46
N TYR A 96 9.98 -10.37 -10.31
CA TYR A 96 11.06 -10.84 -11.20
C TYR A 96 12.46 -10.57 -10.65
N TYR A 97 12.58 -9.71 -9.64
CA TYR A 97 13.89 -9.26 -9.17
C TYR A 97 14.69 -10.38 -8.49
N PHE A 98 14.00 -11.29 -7.80
CA PHE A 98 14.64 -12.32 -7.00
C PHE A 98 14.76 -13.68 -7.72
N GLU A 99 14.26 -13.82 -8.95
CA GLU A 99 14.37 -15.08 -9.71
C GLU A 99 15.84 -15.48 -9.93
N GLU A 100 16.75 -14.50 -10.03
CA GLU A 100 18.19 -14.74 -10.21
C GLU A 100 18.91 -15.12 -8.91
N PHE A 101 18.27 -14.97 -7.74
CA PHE A 101 18.90 -15.12 -6.43
C PHE A 101 18.31 -16.27 -5.62
N ASP A 102 18.16 -17.46 -6.21
CA ASP A 102 17.47 -18.56 -5.52
C ASP A 102 18.08 -18.85 -4.14
N SER A 103 17.23 -18.76 -3.11
CA SER A 103 17.54 -19.01 -1.71
C SER A 103 18.65 -18.14 -1.07
N TYR A 104 18.98 -16.98 -1.65
CA TYR A 104 19.85 -15.98 -1.03
C TYR A 104 19.23 -15.47 0.29
N ILE A 105 20.03 -15.42 1.36
CA ILE A 105 19.61 -14.79 2.62
C ILE A 105 19.71 -13.29 2.46
N ILE A 106 18.59 -12.61 2.66
CA ILE A 106 18.47 -11.16 2.51
C ILE A 106 17.96 -10.51 3.79
N THR A 107 18.59 -9.40 4.16
CA THR A 107 18.27 -8.58 5.32
C THR A 107 17.25 -7.50 4.98
N SER A 108 16.58 -6.93 5.99
CA SER A 108 15.69 -5.78 5.79
C SER A 108 16.40 -4.57 5.22
N LYS A 109 17.68 -4.39 5.55
CA LYS A 109 18.49 -3.28 5.04
C LYS A 109 18.78 -3.45 3.55
N GLU A 110 19.12 -4.66 3.10
CA GLU A 110 19.32 -4.91 1.67
C GLU A 110 18.02 -4.68 0.89
N ILE A 111 16.88 -5.14 1.41
CA ILE A 111 15.58 -4.88 0.79
C ILE A 111 15.27 -3.38 0.76
N GLU A 112 15.55 -2.65 1.85
CA GLU A 112 15.38 -1.18 1.91
C GLU A 112 16.18 -0.48 0.82
N GLU A 113 17.43 -0.89 0.58
CA GLU A 113 18.27 -0.35 -0.50
C GLU A 113 17.71 -0.69 -1.89
N LEU A 114 17.06 -1.85 -2.05
CA LEU A 114 16.35 -2.16 -3.29
C LEU A 114 15.15 -1.23 -3.50
N PHE A 115 14.35 -0.98 -2.45
CA PHE A 115 13.23 -0.03 -2.52
C PHE A 115 13.71 1.39 -2.84
N LYS A 116 14.82 1.86 -2.27
CA LYS A 116 15.40 3.20 -2.56
C LYS A 116 15.80 3.36 -4.03
N LYS A 117 16.33 2.30 -4.65
CA LYS A 117 16.70 2.34 -6.08
C LYS A 117 15.48 2.44 -7.00
N GLN A 118 14.28 2.15 -6.50
CA GLN A 118 13.04 2.16 -7.26
C GLN A 118 12.23 3.41 -6.94
N SER A 119 12.43 4.45 -7.75
CA SER A 119 11.71 5.73 -7.66
C SER A 119 10.28 5.68 -8.24
N ILE A 120 9.79 4.48 -8.58
CA ILE A 120 8.52 4.29 -9.32
C ILE A 120 7.31 4.65 -8.47
N VAL A 121 7.38 4.42 -7.15
CA VAL A 121 6.26 4.69 -6.26
C VAL A 121 6.67 5.49 -5.04
N ARG A 122 5.72 6.27 -4.54
CA ARG A 122 5.87 7.05 -3.33
C ARG A 122 5.66 6.16 -2.11
N ILE A 123 6.76 5.74 -1.50
CA ILE A 123 6.77 4.92 -0.30
C ILE A 123 8.02 5.20 0.53
N ASN A 124 7.90 5.04 1.84
CA ASN A 124 9.06 4.95 2.73
C ASN A 124 9.73 3.56 2.59
N PRO A 125 10.97 3.47 2.07
CA PRO A 125 11.64 2.21 1.77
C PRO A 125 11.82 1.31 2.98
N ARG A 126 12.16 1.90 4.13
CA ARG A 126 12.37 1.18 5.38
C ARG A 126 11.07 0.52 5.86
N MET A 127 9.98 1.27 5.86
CA MET A 127 8.67 0.74 6.25
C MET A 127 8.23 -0.38 5.30
N ALA A 128 8.47 -0.23 4.00
CA ALA A 128 8.18 -1.25 3.00
C ALA A 128 8.99 -2.54 3.23
N ALA A 129 10.29 -2.41 3.47
CA ALA A 129 11.20 -3.53 3.73
C ALA A 129 10.84 -4.28 5.01
N LEU A 130 10.60 -3.55 6.10
CA LEU A 130 10.16 -4.15 7.36
C LEU A 130 8.79 -4.81 7.21
N ASN A 131 7.85 -4.17 6.50
CA ASN A 131 6.55 -4.79 6.23
C ASN A 131 6.70 -6.13 5.52
N LEU A 132 7.50 -6.17 4.46
CA LEU A 132 7.72 -7.38 3.67
C LEU A 132 8.32 -8.50 4.52
N ILE A 133 9.42 -8.26 5.22
CA ILE A 133 10.07 -9.32 6.00
C ILE A 133 9.20 -9.81 7.15
N LEU A 134 8.55 -8.90 7.89
CA LEU A 134 7.71 -9.27 9.02
C LEU A 134 6.48 -10.06 8.56
N ARG A 135 5.93 -9.74 7.38
CA ARG A 135 4.85 -10.50 6.73
C ARG A 135 5.33 -11.88 6.27
N VAL A 136 6.54 -11.98 5.71
CA VAL A 136 7.08 -13.23 5.15
C VAL A 136 7.44 -14.23 6.25
N ASN A 137 8.21 -13.77 7.26
CA ASN A 137 8.87 -14.67 8.19
C ASN A 137 8.23 -14.72 9.56
N GLY A 138 7.45 -13.71 9.94
CA GLY A 138 6.83 -13.58 11.27
C GLY A 138 7.80 -13.53 12.45
N ASN A 139 9.11 -13.61 12.20
CA ASN A 139 10.17 -13.61 13.20
C ASN A 139 10.79 -12.23 13.36
N ASP A 140 11.37 -11.99 14.54
CA ASP A 140 12.00 -10.69 14.87
C ASP A 140 13.44 -10.58 14.33
N HIS A 141 13.90 -11.54 13.53
CA HIS A 141 15.30 -11.59 13.07
C HIS A 141 15.59 -10.66 11.88
N LEU A 142 14.57 -10.04 11.28
CA LEU A 142 14.70 -9.08 10.17
C LEU A 142 15.56 -9.58 8.99
N VAL A 143 15.62 -10.90 8.82
CA VAL A 143 16.27 -11.60 7.72
C VAL A 143 15.31 -12.67 7.21
N THR A 144 15.38 -12.95 5.91
CA THR A 144 14.63 -14.04 5.28
C THR A 144 15.42 -14.58 4.10
N ASN A 145 14.88 -15.52 3.34
CA ASN A 145 15.42 -15.87 2.04
C ASN A 145 14.54 -15.35 0.91
N THR A 146 15.15 -15.08 -0.23
CA THR A 146 14.51 -14.59 -1.46
C THR A 146 13.41 -15.52 -1.97
N HIS A 147 13.58 -16.84 -1.84
CA HIS A 147 12.56 -17.83 -2.22
C HIS A 147 11.23 -17.64 -1.45
N LYS A 148 11.32 -17.41 -0.13
CA LYS A 148 10.15 -17.13 0.71
C LYS A 148 9.50 -15.81 0.35
N ILE A 149 10.30 -14.79 0.02
CA ILE A 149 9.79 -13.49 -0.45
C ILE A 149 8.98 -13.69 -1.73
N ASN A 150 9.54 -14.37 -2.73
CA ASN A 150 8.85 -14.64 -4.00
C ASN A 150 7.57 -15.43 -3.80
N THR A 151 7.64 -16.53 -3.03
CA THR A 151 6.46 -17.34 -2.71
C THR A 151 5.35 -16.51 -2.09
N TYR A 152 5.69 -15.63 -1.16
CA TYR A 152 4.74 -14.75 -0.50
C TYR A 152 4.20 -13.64 -1.43
N ILE A 153 5.06 -13.01 -2.25
CA ILE A 153 4.67 -12.00 -3.23
C ILE A 153 3.71 -12.61 -4.26
N ASP A 154 4.05 -13.76 -4.84
CA ASP A 154 3.22 -14.45 -5.81
C ASP A 154 1.86 -14.85 -5.24
N PHE A 155 1.85 -15.35 -4.00
CA PHE A 155 0.60 -15.66 -3.32
C PHE A 155 -0.25 -14.40 -3.11
N THR A 156 0.38 -13.33 -2.61
CA THR A 156 -0.31 -12.07 -2.28
C THR A 156 -0.85 -11.37 -3.53
N LEU A 157 -0.09 -11.36 -4.62
CA LEU A 157 -0.52 -10.84 -5.92
C LEU A 157 -1.68 -11.65 -6.51
N ARG A 158 -1.63 -12.98 -6.45
CA ARG A 158 -2.73 -13.84 -6.92
C ARG A 158 -4.02 -13.60 -6.16
N GLU A 159 -3.97 -13.51 -4.83
CA GLU A 159 -5.14 -13.23 -4.01
C GLU A 159 -5.72 -11.83 -4.29
N HIS A 160 -4.85 -10.83 -4.49
CA HIS A 160 -5.26 -9.49 -4.88
C HIS A 160 -5.94 -9.48 -6.25
N ASP A 161 -5.32 -10.11 -7.26
CA ASP A 161 -5.84 -10.12 -8.62
C ASP A 161 -7.18 -10.87 -8.69
N ARG A 162 -7.32 -11.95 -7.92
CA ARG A 162 -8.60 -12.65 -7.75
C ARG A 162 -9.66 -11.76 -7.11
N LYS A 163 -9.30 -10.92 -6.15
CA LYS A 163 -10.22 -9.97 -5.53
C LYS A 163 -10.65 -8.90 -6.54
N VAL A 164 -9.71 -8.32 -7.28
CA VAL A 164 -10.00 -7.31 -8.33
C VAL A 164 -10.94 -7.90 -9.38
N LEU A 165 -10.68 -9.12 -9.87
CA LEU A 165 -11.56 -9.82 -10.81
C LEU A 165 -12.98 -9.97 -10.27
N LYS A 166 -13.14 -10.41 -9.02
CA LYS A 166 -14.46 -10.56 -8.39
C LYS A 166 -15.20 -9.22 -8.25
N ASP A 167 -14.48 -8.15 -7.95
CA ASP A 167 -15.09 -6.83 -7.79
C ASP A 167 -15.49 -6.25 -9.15
N LEU A 168 -14.67 -6.44 -10.21
CA LEU A 168 -15.04 -6.11 -11.59
C LEU A 168 -16.26 -6.90 -12.06
N GLU A 169 -16.32 -8.22 -11.80
CA GLU A 169 -17.48 -9.04 -12.13
C GLU A 169 -18.77 -8.57 -11.46
N LYS A 170 -18.69 -8.06 -10.21
CA LYS A 170 -19.84 -7.48 -9.52
C LYS A 170 -20.29 -6.18 -10.18
N GLU A 171 -19.36 -5.31 -10.57
CA GLU A 171 -19.68 -4.07 -11.27
C GLU A 171 -20.32 -4.34 -12.64
N PHE A 172 -19.74 -5.24 -13.46
CA PHE A 172 -20.35 -5.63 -14.73
C PHE A 172 -21.75 -6.24 -14.58
N LYS A 173 -21.99 -7.02 -13.52
CA LYS A 173 -23.34 -7.54 -13.23
C LYS A 173 -24.33 -6.45 -12.81
N LYS A 174 -23.88 -5.38 -12.16
CA LYS A 174 -24.73 -4.21 -11.87
C LYS A 174 -25.06 -3.45 -13.15
N GLU A 175 -24.08 -3.22 -14.02
CA GLU A 175 -24.29 -2.52 -15.30
C GLU A 175 -25.26 -3.28 -16.20
N LYS A 176 -25.09 -4.60 -16.36
CA LYS A 176 -26.03 -5.41 -17.15
C LYS A 176 -27.48 -5.34 -16.65
N ARG A 177 -27.70 -5.32 -15.33
CA ARG A 177 -29.05 -5.15 -14.77
C ARG A 177 -29.65 -3.79 -15.12
N ILE A 178 -28.83 -2.73 -15.16
CA ILE A 178 -29.27 -1.40 -15.55
C ILE A 178 -29.63 -1.37 -17.04
N GLU A 179 -28.84 -2.02 -17.91
CA GLU A 179 -29.16 -2.13 -19.34
C GLU A 179 -30.45 -2.93 -19.59
N GLU A 180 -30.62 -4.08 -18.92
CA GLU A 180 -31.84 -4.90 -19.00
C GLU A 180 -33.08 -4.13 -18.49
N ASP A 181 -32.94 -3.32 -17.43
CA ASP A 181 -34.03 -2.48 -16.89
C ASP A 181 -34.39 -1.29 -17.79
N ILE A 182 -33.44 -0.78 -18.60
CA ILE A 182 -33.67 0.28 -19.60
C ILE A 182 -34.37 -0.32 -20.83
N GLU A 183 -33.95 -1.50 -21.28
CA GLU A 183 -34.53 -2.17 -22.45
C GLU A 183 -36.00 -2.59 -22.19
N PHE A 184 -36.36 -2.87 -20.94
CA PHE A 184 -37.75 -3.18 -20.55
C PHE A 184 -38.67 -1.94 -20.45
N LYS A 185 -38.12 -0.72 -20.36
CA LYS A 185 -38.88 0.54 -20.23
C LYS A 185 -39.09 1.30 -21.53
N LEU A 186 -38.47 0.89 -22.64
CA LEU A 186 -38.74 1.49 -23.94
C LEU A 186 -40.10 1.00 -24.46
N PRO A 187 -41.10 1.88 -24.68
CA PRO A 187 -42.36 1.47 -25.27
C PRO A 187 -42.08 0.91 -26.65
N LYS A 188 -42.62 -0.27 -26.95
CA LYS A 188 -42.66 -0.79 -28.31
C LYS A 188 -43.48 0.17 -29.18
N PHE A 189 -42.83 1.17 -29.77
CA PHE A 189 -43.35 1.89 -30.92
C PHE A 189 -43.33 0.94 -32.12
N SER A 190 -44.22 -0.06 -32.10
CA SER A 190 -44.49 -0.89 -33.26
C SER A 190 -45.97 -0.73 -33.61
N LYS A 191 -46.20 -0.23 -34.83
CA LYS A 191 -47.48 -0.17 -35.57
C LYS A 191 -48.32 1.09 -35.40
N PHE A 192 -47.76 2.25 -35.74
CA PHE A 192 -48.52 3.27 -36.46
C PHE A 192 -48.44 2.99 -37.95
N SER A 193 -49.32 2.10 -38.42
CA SER A 193 -49.62 1.96 -39.84
C SER A 193 -50.96 1.22 -39.96
N GLN A 194 -52.05 1.96 -39.80
CA GLN A 194 -53.33 1.57 -40.40
C GLN A 194 -53.61 2.54 -41.57
N PRO A 195 -53.89 2.02 -42.78
CA PRO A 195 -54.15 2.86 -43.93
C PRO A 195 -55.57 3.45 -43.84
N ILE A 196 -55.69 4.72 -44.18
CA ILE A 196 -56.97 5.42 -44.36
C ILE A 196 -57.58 4.90 -45.68
N SER A 197 -58.64 4.10 -45.59
CA SER A 197 -59.53 3.83 -46.73
C SER A 197 -60.73 4.79 -46.65
N GLN A 198 -60.89 5.58 -47.71
CA GLN A 198 -61.93 6.60 -47.91
C GLN A 198 -63.31 5.97 -48.16
N HIS A 199 -64.34 6.68 -47.67
CA HIS A 199 -65.74 6.54 -48.07
C HIS A 199 -66.02 7.24 -49.39
#